data_AF-A0A6N3GST3-F1
#
_entry.id   AF-A0A6N3GST3-F1
#
_cell.length_a   1.000
_cell.length_b   1.000
_cell.length_c   1.000
_cell.angle_alpha   90.00
_cell.angle_beta   90.00
_cell.angle_gamma   90.00
#
_symmetry.space_group_name_H-M   'P 1'
#
loop_
_entity.id
_entity.type
_entity.pdbx_description
1 polymer ?
#
loop_
_entity_poly.entity_id
_entity_poly.type
_entity_poly.pdbx_seq_one_letter_code
_entity_poly.pdbx_strand_id
1 'polypeptide(L)'
;MAKQMKSFRLSEEAIAVIEHRNRELYRSGQAYVESLLLGEKKRPMEEQLLEVLEEIKGELNRQNYKLEKLQKCLDSALEQRRKTEENRLPYTPPPSDII
;
A
#
# COMPACT_ATOMS: atom_id res chain seq x y z
N MET A 1 -37.39 30.10 -9.18
CA MET A 1 -36.08 30.29 -8.53
C MET A 1 -35.35 31.41 -9.26
N ALA A 2 -34.87 32.44 -8.55
CA ALA A 2 -34.05 33.48 -9.17
C ALA A 2 -32.60 33.00 -9.27
N LYS A 3 -31.97 33.16 -10.44
CA LYS A 3 -30.56 32.81 -10.65
C LYS A 3 -29.70 33.92 -10.07
N GLN A 4 -28.89 33.63 -9.05
CA GLN A 4 -27.87 34.57 -8.56
C GLN A 4 -26.64 34.50 -9.48
N MET A 5 -26.20 35.65 -10.00
CA MET A 5 -24.99 35.75 -10.81
C MET A 5 -23.87 36.39 -10.00
N LYS A 6 -22.67 35.81 -10.07
CA LYS A 6 -21.44 36.36 -9.49
C LYS A 6 -20.46 36.65 -10.61
N SER A 7 -19.80 37.80 -10.56
CA SER A 7 -18.76 38.22 -11.49
C SER A 7 -17.42 38.31 -10.77
N PHE A 8 -16.35 37.89 -11.46
CA PHE A 8 -14.98 37.93 -10.97
C PHE A 8 -14.12 38.67 -11.99
N ARG A 9 -13.17 39.47 -11.52
CA ARG A 9 -12.09 39.99 -12.37
C ARG A 9 -10.99 38.93 -12.39
N LEU A 10 -10.61 38.50 -13.58
CA LEU A 10 -9.60 37.47 -13.78
C LEU A 10 -8.40 38.06 -14.51
N SER A 11 -7.20 37.57 -14.19
CA SER A 11 -6.04 37.78 -15.03
C SER A 11 -6.14 36.94 -16.31
N GLU A 12 -5.37 37.30 -17.32
CA GLU A 12 -5.25 36.52 -18.57
C GLU A 12 -4.85 35.06 -18.29
N GLU A 13 -3.94 34.84 -17.33
CA GLU A 13 -3.52 33.50 -16.93
C GLU A 13 -4.68 32.68 -16.34
N ALA A 14 -5.51 33.30 -15.48
CA ALA A 14 -6.68 32.63 -14.91
C ALA A 14 -7.74 32.31 -15.98
N ILE A 15 -7.89 33.16 -17.00
CA ILE A 15 -8.77 32.90 -18.15
C ILE A 15 -8.23 31.70 -18.93
N ALA A 16 -6.94 31.67 -19.25
CA ALA A 16 -6.30 30.57 -19.97
C ALA A 16 -6.50 29.23 -19.26
N VAL A 17 -6.36 29.19 -17.92
CA VAL A 17 -6.63 27.98 -17.12
C VAL A 17 -8.07 27.47 -17.29
N ILE A 18 -9.06 28.37 -17.35
CA ILE A 18 -10.47 28.00 -17.57
C ILE A 18 -10.70 27.51 -19.02
N GLU A 19 -10.04 28.11 -19.99
CA GLU A 19 -10.15 27.73 -21.41
C GLU A 19 -9.52 26.36 -21.69
N HIS A 20 -8.40 26.08 -21.03
CA HIS A 20 -7.63 24.83 -21.08
C HIS A 20 -8.06 23.78 -20.04
N ARG A 21 -9.17 24.01 -19.32
CA ARG A 21 -9.74 23.01 -18.39
C ARG A 21 -9.91 21.65 -19.07
N ASN A 22 -9.91 20.58 -18.28
CA ASN A 22 -10.30 19.26 -18.77
C ASN A 22 -11.78 19.29 -19.22
N ARG A 23 -12.01 19.27 -20.53
CA ARG A 23 -13.35 19.37 -21.14
C ARG A 23 -14.17 18.08 -20.98
N GLU A 24 -13.53 16.95 -20.68
CA GLU A 24 -14.22 15.70 -20.38
C GLU A 24 -14.86 15.76 -18.99
N LEU A 25 -14.14 16.31 -18.01
CA LEU A 25 -14.63 16.49 -16.64
C LEU A 25 -15.57 17.70 -16.50
N TYR A 26 -15.26 18.82 -17.17
CA TYR A 26 -16.01 20.07 -17.03
C TYR A 26 -16.49 20.62 -18.37
N ARG A 27 -17.77 20.38 -18.66
CA ARG A 27 -18.41 20.81 -19.93
C ARG A 27 -18.33 22.32 -20.16
N SER A 28 -18.40 23.13 -19.11
CA SER A 28 -18.32 24.60 -19.21
C SER A 28 -17.28 25.19 -18.25
N GLY A 29 -16.80 26.40 -18.58
CA GLY A 29 -15.94 27.16 -17.66
C GLY A 29 -16.64 27.49 -16.35
N GLN A 30 -17.97 27.74 -16.40
CA GLN A 30 -18.78 27.93 -15.21
C GLN A 30 -18.76 26.69 -14.30
N ALA A 31 -18.96 25.49 -14.86
CA ALA A 31 -18.93 24.25 -14.09
C ALA A 31 -17.56 23.99 -13.45
N TYR A 32 -16.49 24.33 -14.18
CA TYR A 32 -15.12 24.25 -13.66
C TYR A 32 -14.90 25.23 -12.50
N VAL A 33 -15.26 26.49 -12.66
CA VAL A 33 -15.13 27.51 -11.60
C VAL A 33 -16.00 27.16 -10.39
N GLU A 34 -17.23 26.70 -10.60
CA GLU A 34 -18.10 26.23 -9.51
C GLU A 34 -17.48 25.04 -8.77
N SER A 35 -16.87 24.07 -9.47
CA SER A 35 -16.18 22.95 -8.82
C SER A 35 -14.97 23.38 -7.98
N LEU A 36 -14.26 24.43 -8.39
CA LEU A 36 -13.15 25.01 -7.63
C LEU A 36 -13.63 25.77 -6.40
N LEU A 37 -14.69 26.58 -6.56
CA LEU A 37 -15.22 27.44 -5.50
C LEU A 37 -16.02 26.68 -4.46
N LEU A 38 -16.83 25.72 -4.90
CA LEU A 38 -17.64 24.90 -4.01
C LEU A 38 -16.82 23.78 -3.40
N GLY A 39 -15.67 23.47 -4.02
CA GLY A 39 -15.02 22.19 -3.89
C GLY A 39 -16.00 21.11 -4.34
N GLU A 40 -15.62 20.25 -5.28
CA GLU A 40 -15.97 18.86 -4.96
C GLU A 40 -15.47 18.66 -3.53
N LYS A 41 -16.33 18.19 -2.62
CA LYS A 41 -15.88 17.68 -1.33
C LYS A 41 -14.91 16.53 -1.64
N LYS A 42 -13.67 16.85 -2.03
CA LYS A 42 -12.57 15.93 -2.01
C LYS A 42 -12.57 15.46 -0.57
N ARG A 43 -12.81 14.16 -0.37
CA ARG A 43 -12.62 13.54 0.96
C ARG A 43 -11.35 14.15 1.54
N PRO A 44 -11.39 14.73 2.76
CA PRO A 44 -10.21 15.29 3.39
C PRO A 44 -9.01 14.40 3.11
N MET A 45 -7.87 14.98 2.75
CA MET A 45 -6.66 14.21 2.44
C MET A 45 -6.36 13.17 3.55
N GLU A 46 -6.72 13.50 4.79
CA GLU A 46 -6.71 12.63 5.97
C GLU A 46 -7.53 11.35 5.80
N GLU A 47 -8.76 11.41 5.29
CA GLU A 47 -9.61 10.23 5.07
C GLU A 47 -9.03 9.31 3.98
N GLN A 48 -8.47 9.89 2.91
CA GLN A 48 -7.81 9.11 1.85
C GLN A 48 -6.51 8.48 2.35
N LEU A 49 -5.76 9.20 3.18
CA LEU A 49 -4.54 8.69 3.78
C LEU A 49 -4.82 7.56 4.78
N LEU A 50 -5.93 7.65 5.53
CA LEU A 50 -6.41 6.60 6.43
C LEU A 50 -6.68 5.29 5.68
N GLU A 51 -7.38 5.34 4.55
CA GLU A 51 -7.68 4.16 3.72
C GLU A 51 -6.38 3.48 3.25
N VAL A 52 -5.41 4.26 2.77
CA VAL A 52 -4.08 3.75 2.36
C VAL A 52 -3.31 3.16 3.55
N LEU A 53 -3.37 3.77 4.73
CA LEU A 53 -2.70 3.27 5.93
C LEU A 53 -3.32 1.95 6.42
N GLU A 54 -4.64 1.79 6.30
CA GLU A 54 -5.32 0.53 6.60
C GLU A 54 -4.88 -0.61 5.67
N GLU A 55 -4.75 -0.33 4.36
CA GLU A 55 -4.23 -1.28 3.39
C GLU A 55 -2.79 -1.70 3.71
N ILE A 56 -1.90 -0.72 3.98
CA ILE A 56 -0.51 -0.97 4.35
C ILE A 56 -0.43 -1.83 5.61
N LYS A 57 -1.22 -1.49 6.64
CA LYS A 57 -1.29 -2.27 7.89
C LYS A 57 -1.75 -3.70 7.63
N GLY A 58 -2.74 -3.88 6.76
CA GLY A 58 -3.24 -5.19 6.36
C GLY A 58 -2.15 -6.05 5.68
N GLU A 59 -1.41 -5.46 4.76
CA GLU A 59 -0.31 -6.16 4.07
C GLU A 59 0.84 -6.50 5.02
N LEU A 60 1.21 -5.58 5.90
CA LEU A 60 2.25 -5.79 6.90
C LEU A 60 1.89 -6.96 7.84
N ASN A 61 0.63 -7.05 8.27
CA ASN A 61 0.16 -8.19 9.08
C ASN A 61 0.24 -9.52 8.31
N ARG A 62 -0.10 -9.54 7.02
CA ARG A 62 0.03 -10.74 6.18
C ARG A 62 1.49 -11.18 6.03
N GLN A 63 2.40 -10.23 5.87
CA GLN A 63 3.84 -10.51 5.79
C GLN A 63 4.38 -11.05 7.12
N ASN A 64 4.02 -10.42 8.24
CA ASN A 64 4.41 -10.90 9.57
C ASN A 64 3.94 -12.33 9.84
N TYR A 65 2.70 -12.67 9.47
CA TYR A 65 2.20 -14.03 9.61
C TYR A 65 3.02 -15.06 8.80
N LYS A 66 3.42 -14.70 7.57
CA LYS A 66 4.31 -15.55 6.75
C LYS A 66 5.68 -15.73 7.41
N LEU A 67 6.26 -14.66 7.95
CA LEU A 67 7.54 -14.69 8.65
C LEU A 67 7.48 -15.58 9.90
N GLU A 68 6.44 -15.45 10.73
CA GLU A 68 6.25 -16.32 11.90
C GLU A 68 6.16 -17.80 11.52
N LYS A 69 5.46 -18.10 10.42
CA LYS A 69 5.35 -19.48 9.92
C LYS A 69 6.71 -20.02 9.48
N LEU A 70 7.48 -19.22 8.74
CA LEU A 70 8.83 -19.60 8.31
C LEU A 70 9.76 -19.81 9.50
N GLN A 71 9.71 -18.95 10.51
CA GLN A 71 10.50 -19.09 11.74
C GLN A 71 10.19 -20.41 12.44
N LYS A 72 8.90 -20.75 12.63
CA LYS A 72 8.49 -22.02 13.24
C LYS A 72 8.95 -23.24 12.43
N CYS A 73 8.90 -23.16 11.11
CA CYS A 73 9.41 -24.22 10.23
C CYS A 73 10.93 -24.40 10.39
N LEU A 74 11.68 -23.29 10.46
CA LEU A 74 13.13 -23.32 10.66
C LEU A 74 13.49 -23.93 12.01
N ASP A 75 12.87 -23.47 13.10
CA ASP A 75 13.11 -23.97 14.45
C ASP A 75 12.83 -25.49 14.54
N SER A 76 11.73 -25.93 13.92
CA SER A 76 11.38 -27.36 13.86
C SER A 76 12.41 -28.18 13.09
N ALA A 77 12.90 -27.67 11.95
CA ALA A 77 13.91 -28.34 11.15
C ALA A 77 15.26 -28.45 11.89
N LEU A 78 15.65 -27.40 12.62
CA LEU A 78 16.87 -27.39 13.43
C LEU A 78 16.80 -28.40 14.58
N GLU A 79 15.67 -28.48 15.30
CA GLU A 79 15.49 -29.49 16.35
C GLU A 79 15.53 -30.92 15.80
N GLN A 80 14.95 -31.18 14.63
CA GLN A 80 15.03 -32.49 13.98
C GLN A 80 16.47 -32.84 13.58
N ARG A 81 17.22 -31.87 13.06
CA ARG A 81 18.64 -32.07 12.73
C ARG A 81 19.46 -32.38 13.97
N ARG A 82 19.26 -31.64 15.06
CA ARG A 82 19.95 -31.86 16.34
C ARG A 82 19.70 -33.26 16.89
N LYS A 83 18.44 -33.72 16.88
CA LYS A 83 18.08 -35.09 17.27
C LYS A 83 18.71 -36.15 16.37
N THR A 84 18.84 -35.88 15.07
CA THR A 84 19.44 -36.82 14.11
C THR A 84 20.96 -36.92 14.32
N GLU A 85 21.62 -35.80 14.60
CA GLU A 85 23.05 -35.75 14.93
C GLU A 85 23.35 -36.38 16.30
N GLU A 86 22.50 -36.16 17.31
CA GLU A 86 22.63 -36.77 18.64
C GLU A 86 22.46 -38.31 18.60
N ASN A 87 21.57 -38.81 17.76
CA ASN A 87 21.34 -40.26 17.58
C ASN A 87 22.33 -40.94 16.63
N ARG A 88 23.29 -40.21 16.05
CA ARG A 88 24.35 -40.82 15.23
C ARG A 88 25.39 -41.46 16.14
N LEU A 89 25.37 -42.80 16.21
CA LEU A 89 26.44 -43.55 16.82
C LEU A 89 27.76 -43.30 16.07
N PRO A 90 28.89 -43.12 16.78
CA PRO A 90 30.19 -43.04 16.13
C PRO A 90 30.42 -44.32 15.32
N TYR A 91 30.79 -44.15 14.05
CA TYR A 91 31.12 -45.28 13.20
C TYR A 91 32.38 -45.96 13.75
N THR A 92 32.23 -47.20 14.20
CA THR A 92 33.34 -48.10 14.44
C THR A 92 33.55 -48.94 13.18
N PRO A 93 34.69 -48.79 12.47
CA PRO A 93 34.98 -49.65 11.34
C PRO A 93 35.05 -51.12 11.79
N PRO A 94 34.55 -52.07 10.97
CA PRO A 94 34.61 -53.48 11.31
C PRO A 94 36.06 -53.96 11.47
N PRO A 95 36.32 -54.98 12.31
CA PRO A 95 37.69 -55.43 12.65
C PRO A 95 38.56 -55.80 11.45
N SER A 96 37.93 -56.17 10.32
CA SER A 96 38.59 -56.46 9.05
C SER A 96 39.32 -55.25 8.41
N ASP A 97 39.05 -54.03 8.88
CA ASP A 97 39.66 -52.80 8.38
C ASP A 97 40.78 -52.25 9.31
N ILE A 98 41.09 -52.95 10.40
CA ILE A 98 42.17 -52.57 11.34
C ILE A 98 43.35 -53.52 11.11
N ILE A 99 44.38 -53.03 10.39
CA ILE A 99 45.64 -53.75 10.09
C ILE A 99 46.65 -53.54 11.23
#